data_AF-E6M5F4-F1
#
_entry.id   AF-E6M5F4-F1
#
_cell.length_a   1.000
_cell.length_b   1.000
_cell.length_c   1.000
_cell.angle_alpha   90.00
_cell.angle_beta   90.00
_cell.angle_gamma   90.00
#
_symmetry.space_group_name_H-M   'P 1'
#
loop_
_entity.id
_entity.type
_entity.pdbx_description
1 polymer ?
#
loop_
_entity_poly.entity_id
_entity_poly.type
_entity_poly.pdbx_seq_one_letter_code
_entity_poly.pdbx_strand_id
1 'polypeptide(L)' 'MTERERRAMLRRYPEVRSWETWLREADDELAAELRTKHAPHVLAHVRASRREVALSK' A
#
# COMPACT_ATOMS: atom_id res chain seq x y z
N MET A 1 -9.36 5.51 0.92
CA MET A 1 -9.97 5.89 -0.36
C MET A 1 -11.48 5.94 -0.21
N THR A 2 -12.13 6.98 -0.73
CA THR A 2 -13.59 7.17 -0.73
C THR A 2 -14.23 6.48 -1.95
N GLU A 3 -15.55 6.26 -1.92
CA GLU A 3 -16.29 5.69 -3.07
C GLU A 3 -16.26 6.60 -4.31
N ARG A 4 -16.09 7.91 -4.10
CA ARG A 4 -15.90 8.88 -5.21
C ARG A 4 -14.56 8.66 -5.90
N GLU A 5 -13.49 8.50 -5.12
CA GLU A 5 -12.14 8.21 -5.63
C GLU A 5 -12.10 6.86 -6.35
N ARG A 6 -12.73 5.83 -5.77
CA ARG A 6 -12.86 4.51 -6.40
C ARG A 6 -13.52 4.58 -7.77
N ARG A 7 -14.67 5.27 -7.87
CA ARG A 7 -15.38 5.43 -9.16
C ARG A 7 -14.60 6.25 -10.18
N ALA A 8 -13.82 7.24 -9.74
CA ALA A 8 -12.93 7.98 -10.62
C ALA A 8 -11.83 7.05 -11.18
N MET A 9 -11.23 6.22 -10.34
CA MET A 9 -10.22 5.24 -10.76
C MET A 9 -10.80 4.22 -11.76
N LEU A 10 -11.98 3.64 -11.48
CA LEU A 10 -12.63 2.68 -12.40
C LEU A 10 -12.93 3.28 -13.78
N ARG A 11 -13.27 4.57 -13.86
CA ARG A 11 -13.49 5.26 -15.14
C ARG A 11 -12.20 5.60 -15.86
N ARG A 12 -11.15 5.95 -15.12
CA ARG A 12 -9.86 6.39 -15.67
C ARG A 12 -9.02 5.24 -16.22
N TYR A 13 -9.15 4.06 -15.60
CA TYR A 13 -8.37 2.86 -15.90
C TYR A 13 -9.28 1.65 -16.18
N PRO A 14 -10.17 1.71 -17.19
CA PRO A 14 -11.09 0.62 -17.50
C PRO A 14 -10.39 -0.70 -17.89
N GLU A 15 -9.14 -0.63 -18.32
CA GLU A 15 -8.30 -1.77 -18.70
C GLU A 15 -7.66 -2.51 -17.52
N VAL A 16 -7.66 -1.91 -16.32
CA VAL A 16 -7.01 -2.51 -15.15
C VAL A 16 -7.83 -3.70 -14.65
N ARG A 17 -7.30 -4.90 -14.90
CA ARG A 17 -7.91 -6.17 -14.46
C ARG A 17 -7.47 -6.60 -13.06
N SER A 18 -6.30 -6.15 -12.63
CA SER A 18 -5.75 -6.40 -11.30
C SER A 18 -5.20 -5.11 -10.72
N TRP A 19 -5.93 -4.57 -9.74
CA TRP A 19 -5.51 -3.36 -9.02
C TRP A 19 -4.28 -3.59 -8.15
N GLU A 20 -4.06 -4.81 -7.68
CA GLU A 20 -2.83 -5.18 -6.97
C GLU A 20 -1.62 -5.10 -7.90
N THR A 21 -1.71 -5.72 -9.08
CA THR A 21 -0.64 -5.70 -10.08
C THR A 21 -0.38 -4.28 -10.57
N TRP A 22 -1.45 -3.54 -10.90
CA TRP A 22 -1.34 -2.13 -11.28
C TRP A 22 -0.65 -1.32 -10.17
N LEU A 23 -1.10 -1.47 -8.91
CA LEU A 23 -0.50 -0.76 -7.79
C LEU A 23 0.94 -1.18 -7.53
N ARG A 24 1.41 -2.36 -7.94
CA ARG A 24 2.81 -2.78 -7.75
C ARG A 24 3.73 -2.37 -8.91
N GLU A 25 3.23 -2.44 -10.14
CA GLU A 25 4.07 -2.44 -11.34
C GLU A 25 3.82 -1.24 -12.28
N ALA A 26 2.66 -0.58 -12.16
CA ALA A 26 2.34 0.53 -13.06
C ALA A 26 3.32 1.69 -12.86
N ASP A 27 3.86 2.15 -13.99
CA ASP A 27 4.56 3.42 -14.13
C ASP A 27 3.52 4.53 -14.36
N ASP A 28 2.75 4.81 -13.30
CA ASP A 28 1.67 5.79 -13.28
C ASP A 28 1.82 6.65 -12.01
N GLU A 29 1.63 7.96 -12.16
CA GLU A 29 1.83 8.95 -11.08
C GLU A 29 0.90 8.70 -9.87
N LEU A 30 -0.35 8.30 -10.10
CA LEU A 30 -1.30 7.98 -9.04
C LEU A 30 -0.89 6.69 -8.33
N ALA A 31 -0.43 5.68 -9.08
CA ALA A 31 0.11 4.46 -8.48
C ALA A 31 1.33 4.77 -7.59
N ALA A 32 2.23 5.66 -8.04
CA ALA A 32 3.35 6.13 -7.24
C ALA A 32 2.91 6.85 -5.96
N GLU A 33 1.93 7.78 -6.05
CA GLU A 33 1.38 8.46 -4.87
C GLU A 33 0.77 7.46 -3.88
N LEU A 34 -0.04 6.51 -4.36
CA LEU A 34 -0.69 5.51 -3.52
C LEU A 34 0.30 4.61 -2.77
N ARG A 35 1.44 4.26 -3.40
CA ARG A 35 2.55 3.52 -2.74
C ARG A 35 3.18 4.31 -1.60
N THR A 36 3.26 5.64 -1.74
CA THR A 36 3.95 6.52 -0.75
C THR A 36 3.13 6.79 0.51
N LYS A 37 1.79 6.62 0.49
CA LYS A 37 0.91 6.95 1.62
C LYS A 37 1.10 6.10 2.88
N HIS A 38 1.94 5.08 2.85
CA HIS A 38 2.36 4.37 4.05
C HIS A 38 3.77 4.81 4.46
N ALA A 39 3.88 5.72 5.42
CA ALA A 39 5.08 5.79 6.24
C ALA A 39 5.18 4.46 6.99
N PRO A 40 6.16 3.60 6.71
CA PRO A 40 6.26 2.36 7.46
C PRO A 40 6.49 2.71 8.93
N HIS A 41 5.67 2.12 9.82
CA HIS A 41 5.91 2.19 11.26
C HIS A 41 7.10 1.30 11.63
N VAL A 42 8.26 1.55 11.03
CA VAL A 42 9.50 0.77 11.20
C VAL A 42 9.81 0.61 12.68
N LEU A 43 9.65 1.68 13.46
CA LEU A 43 9.88 1.64 14.91
C LEU A 43 8.88 0.74 15.66
N ALA A 44 7.63 0.63 15.22
CA ALA A 44 6.67 -0.30 15.82
C ALA A 44 7.04 -1.75 15.48
N HIS A 45 7.48 -2.00 14.25
CA HIS A 45 7.88 -3.32 13.78
C HIS A 45 9.17 -3.81 14.49
N VAL A 46 10.19 -2.96 14.56
CA VAL A 46 11.46 -3.25 15.24
C VAL A 46 11.26 -3.50 16.75
N ARG A 47 10.34 -2.78 17.39
CA ARG A 47 10.01 -2.98 18.82
C ARG A 47 9.25 -4.29 19.07
N ALA A 48 8.34 -4.67 18.18
CA ALA A 48 7.61 -5.95 18.29
C ALA A 48 8.56 -7.15 18.19
N SER A 49 9.43 -7.18 17.18
CA SER A 49 10.39 -8.27 16.98
C SER A 49 11.38 -8.43 18.15
N ARG A 50 11.84 -7.32 18.76
CA ARG A 50 12.71 -7.37 19.94
C ARG A 50 12.02 -7.96 21.17
N ARG A 51 10.71 -7.73 21.32
CA ARG A 51 9.93 -8.24 22.46
C ARG A 51 9.71 -9.75 22.36
N GLU A 52 9.45 -10.25 21.16
CA GLU A 52 9.29 -11.70 20.89
C GLU A 52 10.59 -12.48 21.18
N VAL A 53 11.73 -11.94 20.74
CA VAL A 53 13.05 -12.53 21.06
C VAL A 53 13.34 -12.55 22.56
N ALA A 54 12.84 -11.59 23.32
CA ALA A 54 13.04 -11.53 24.77
C ALA A 54 12.12 -12.47 25.56
N LEU A 55 10.96 -12.84 25.01
CA LEU A 55 9.98 -13.76 25.63
C LEU A 55 10.23 -15.23 25.28
N SER A 56 11.04 -15.51 24.24
CA SER A 56 11.49 -16.85 23.85
C SER A 56 12.81 -17.29 24.51
N LYS A 57 13.32 -16.54 25.49
CA LYS A 57 14.48 -16.88 26.32
C LYS A 57 14.05 -17.11 27.76
#